data_AF-A0A536EG20-F1
#
_entry.id   AF-A0A536EG20-F1
#
_cell.length_a   1.000
_cell.length_b   1.000
_cell.length_c   1.000
_cell.angle_alpha   90.00
_cell.angle_beta   90.00
_cell.angle_gamma   90.00
#
_symmetry.space_group_name_H-M   'P 1'
#
loop_
_entity.id
_entity.type
_entity.pdbx_description
1 polymer ?
#
loop_
_entity_poly.entity_id
_entity_poly.type
_entity_poly.pdbx_seq_one_letter_code
_entity_poly.pdbx_strand_id
1 'polypeptide(L)'
;MSLLALAPLIAIAVVGGVALVLRVQRNRQLVLLGQVVETHVSRRAAPSILYFTGANCTICHTAQEPALRALATGLDASVQIREVDVASEPGLARRYRVMSLPTTVVLDAEQTVRHINVGFATATTLRAQLIEAGLPVAA
;
A
#
# COMPACT_ATOMS: atom_id res chain seq x y z
N MET A 1 17.67 32.43 40.43
CA MET A 1 18.56 31.36 39.91
C MET A 1 17.84 30.03 39.62
N SER A 2 16.50 29.93 39.77
CA SER A 2 15.79 28.63 39.70
C SER A 2 14.95 28.40 38.42
N LEU A 3 14.69 29.45 37.62
CA LEU A 3 13.86 29.33 36.41
C LEU A 3 14.62 28.79 35.18
N LEU A 4 15.94 28.99 35.10
CA LEU A 4 16.76 28.53 33.97
C LEU A 4 16.96 27.00 33.93
N ALA A 5 16.75 26.30 35.06
CA ALA A 5 16.90 24.85 35.15
C ALA A 5 15.65 24.07 34.67
N LEU A 6 14.49 24.74 34.57
CA LEU A 6 13.24 24.11 34.14
C LEU A 6 13.05 24.18 32.61
N ALA A 7 13.71 25.12 31.93
CA ALA A 7 13.65 25.26 30.48
C ALA A 7 14.00 23.97 29.70
N PRO A 8 15.08 23.21 30.03
CA PRO A 8 15.38 21.97 29.32
C PRO A 8 14.36 20.87 29.60
N LEU A 9 13.82 20.78 30.83
CA LEU A 9 12.78 19.81 31.18
C LEU A 9 11.48 20.07 30.44
N ILE A 10 11.08 21.34 30.33
CA ILE A 10 9.90 21.76 29.57
C ILE A 10 10.12 21.47 28.08
N ALA A 11 11.30 21.76 27.53
CA ALA A 11 11.61 21.47 26.14
C ALA A 11 11.54 19.96 25.82
N ILE A 12 12.10 19.10 26.69
CA ILE A 12 12.03 17.65 26.54
C ILE A 12 10.59 17.14 26.62
N ALA A 13 9.80 17.64 27.57
CA ALA A 13 8.40 17.27 27.71
C ALA A 13 7.57 17.68 26.48
N VAL A 14 7.79 18.89 25.95
CA VAL A 14 7.11 19.39 24.75
C VAL A 14 7.53 18.58 23.52
N VAL A 15 8.83 18.37 23.29
CA VAL A 15 9.32 17.60 22.14
C VAL A 15 8.85 16.15 22.21
N GLY A 16 8.91 15.53 23.39
CA GLY A 16 8.40 14.16 23.62
C GLY A 16 6.90 14.05 23.38
N GLY A 17 6.12 15.01 23.88
CA GLY A 17 4.68 15.10 23.65
C GLY A 17 4.33 15.27 22.17
N VAL A 18 4.99 16.21 21.49
CA VAL A 18 4.79 16.44 20.04
C VAL A 18 5.19 15.19 19.23
N ALA A 19 6.32 14.57 19.54
CA ALA A 19 6.76 13.34 18.87
C ALA A 19 5.78 12.17 19.08
N LEU A 20 5.22 12.04 20.29
CA LEU A 20 4.21 11.03 20.60
C LEU A 20 2.90 11.30 19.84
N VAL A 21 2.43 12.54 19.84
CA VAL A 21 1.22 12.95 19.09
C VAL A 21 1.40 12.71 17.60
N LEU A 22 2.52 13.10 17.01
CA LEU A 22 2.82 12.87 15.59
C LEU A 22 2.92 11.37 15.26
N ARG A 23 3.50 10.54 16.15
CA ARG A 23 3.51 9.07 16.00
C ARG A 23 2.10 8.51 16.03
N VAL A 24 1.27 8.90 17.00
CA VAL A 24 -0.11 8.43 17.14
C VAL A 24 -0.96 8.88 15.93
N GLN A 25 -0.79 10.11 15.47
CA GLN A 25 -1.50 10.65 14.30
C GLN A 25 -1.09 9.93 13.01
N ARG A 26 0.21 9.71 12.76
CA ARG A 26 0.68 8.91 11.62
C ARG A 26 0.11 7.49 11.65
N ASN A 27 0.11 6.85 12.82
CA ASN A 27 -0.43 5.49 12.96
C ASN A 27 -1.97 5.47 12.75
N ARG A 28 -2.68 6.52 13.20
CA ARG A 28 -4.12 6.66 12.98
C ARG A 28 -4.49 6.96 11.52
N GLN A 29 -3.69 7.75 10.80
CA GLN A 29 -3.90 7.97 9.36
C GLN A 29 -3.82 6.65 8.57
N LEU A 30 -2.92 5.74 8.95
CA LEU A 30 -2.84 4.40 8.37
C LEU A 30 -4.06 3.54 8.69
N VAL A 31 -4.62 3.65 9.91
CA VAL A 31 -5.85 2.93 10.29
C VAL A 31 -7.09 3.43 9.53
N LEU A 32 -7.18 4.73 9.22
CA LEU A 32 -8.33 5.30 8.51
C LEU A 32 -8.33 5.03 7.00
N LEU A 33 -7.17 4.70 6.41
CA LEU A 33 -7.06 4.29 5.00
C LEU A 33 -7.30 2.77 4.81
N GLY A 34 -7.36 1.99 5.88
CA GLY A 34 -7.46 0.52 5.85
C GLY A 34 -8.87 -0.08 5.90
N GLN A 35 -9.93 0.73 5.87
CA GLN A 35 -11.31 0.22 5.98
C GLN A 35 -11.91 -0.17 4.62
N VAL A 36 -11.29 -1.15 3.96
CA VAL A 36 -11.99 -2.08 3.07
C VAL A 36 -11.83 -3.46 3.72
N VAL A 37 -12.57 -3.68 4.81
CA VAL A 37 -12.63 -4.98 5.48
C VAL A 37 -13.64 -5.82 4.71
N GLU A 38 -13.16 -6.70 3.83
CA GLU A 38 -13.99 -7.81 3.36
C GLU A 38 -14.20 -8.77 4.53
N THR A 39 -15.40 -8.74 5.07
CA THR A 39 -15.82 -9.70 6.09
C THR A 39 -16.27 -10.97 5.41
N HIS A 40 -15.39 -11.80 4.82
CA HIS A 40 -15.75 -13.18 4.44
C HIS A 40 -14.54 -14.14 4.30
N VAL A 41 -14.55 -15.16 5.17
CA VAL A 41 -13.99 -16.53 5.03
C VAL A 41 -12.46 -16.74 5.15
N SER A 42 -12.03 -16.95 6.40
CA SER A 42 -11.22 -18.06 6.96
C SER A 42 -10.41 -19.02 6.03
N ARG A 43 -9.63 -18.50 5.08
CA ARG A 43 -8.31 -19.04 4.70
C ARG A 43 -7.39 -17.85 4.54
N ARG A 44 -6.16 -17.89 5.08
CA ARG A 44 -5.15 -16.86 4.74
C ARG A 44 -5.04 -16.84 3.21
N ALA A 45 -5.44 -15.74 2.59
CA ALA A 45 -5.30 -15.60 1.16
C ALA A 45 -3.82 -15.38 0.86
N ALA A 46 -3.41 -15.72 -0.36
CA ALA A 46 -2.08 -15.37 -0.81
C ALA A 46 -1.95 -13.83 -0.84
N PRO A 47 -0.85 -13.25 -0.33
CA PRO A 47 -0.58 -11.84 -0.54
C PRO A 47 -0.60 -11.52 -2.03
N SER A 48 -1.09 -10.33 -2.40
CA SER A 48 -1.33 -10.04 -3.80
C SER A 48 -1.20 -8.57 -4.17
N ILE A 49 -0.95 -8.34 -5.47
CA ILE A 49 -1.05 -7.03 -6.10
C ILE A 49 -2.28 -7.07 -7.01
N LEU A 50 -3.29 -6.25 -6.71
CA LEU A 50 -4.34 -5.97 -7.68
C LEU A 50 -3.86 -4.89 -8.63
N TYR A 51 -3.91 -5.15 -9.92
CA TYR A 51 -3.57 -4.21 -10.98
C TYR A 51 -4.82 -3.85 -11.78
N PHE A 52 -5.36 -2.67 -11.51
CA PHE A 52 -6.50 -2.13 -12.24
C PHE A 52 -6.03 -1.48 -13.54
N THR A 53 -6.60 -1.96 -14.64
CA THR A 53 -6.26 -1.60 -16.03
C THR A 53 -7.52 -1.43 -16.89
N GLY A 54 -7.35 -1.10 -18.17
CA GLY A 54 -8.42 -1.02 -19.15
C GLY A 54 -7.89 -0.82 -20.56
N ALA A 55 -8.64 -1.25 -21.57
CA ALA A 55 -8.20 -1.33 -22.97
C ALA A 55 -7.68 0.00 -23.58
N ASN A 56 -8.22 1.14 -23.13
CA ASN A 56 -7.87 2.47 -23.64
C ASN A 56 -6.85 3.19 -22.75
N CYS A 57 -5.98 2.45 -22.07
CA CYS A 57 -4.96 3.02 -21.19
C CYS A 57 -3.55 2.76 -21.75
N THR A 58 -2.98 3.74 -22.45
CA THR A 58 -1.64 3.60 -23.05
C THR A 58 -0.57 3.26 -22.01
N ILE A 59 -0.54 3.97 -20.87
CA ILE A 59 0.47 3.77 -19.82
C ILE A 59 0.34 2.38 -19.16
N CYS A 60 -0.87 1.84 -19.08
CA CYS A 60 -1.11 0.50 -18.57
C CYS A 60 -0.32 -0.54 -19.38
N HIS A 61 -0.45 -0.50 -20.71
CA HIS A 61 0.18 -1.47 -21.60
C HIS A 61 1.67 -1.19 -21.85
N THR A 62 2.07 0.09 -21.97
CA THR A 62 3.44 0.45 -22.37
C THR A 62 4.42 0.58 -21.21
N ALA A 63 3.96 0.77 -19.98
CA ALA A 63 4.81 0.97 -18.82
C ALA A 63 4.47 0.05 -17.64
N GLN A 64 3.21 0.02 -17.20
CA GLN A 64 2.83 -0.70 -16.00
C GLN A 64 2.95 -2.22 -16.15
N GLU A 65 2.44 -2.79 -17.24
CA GLU A 65 2.56 -4.22 -17.54
C GLU A 65 4.02 -4.69 -17.65
N PRO A 66 4.92 -4.00 -18.40
CA PRO A 66 6.35 -4.30 -18.37
C PRO A 66 6.94 -4.28 -16.95
N ALA A 67 6.56 -3.30 -16.12
CA ALA A 67 7.03 -3.21 -14.75
C ALA A 67 6.54 -4.40 -13.89
N LEU A 68 5.29 -4.83 -14.06
CA LEU A 68 4.75 -6.01 -13.37
C LEU A 68 5.42 -7.31 -13.82
N ARG A 69 5.72 -7.45 -15.13
CA ARG A 69 6.49 -8.60 -15.64
C ARG A 69 7.92 -8.62 -15.07
N ALA A 70 8.58 -7.47 -15.00
CA ALA A 70 9.91 -7.36 -14.41
C ALA A 70 9.91 -7.62 -12.90
N LEU A 71 8.83 -7.27 -12.20
CA LEU A 71 8.64 -7.63 -10.80
C LEU A 71 8.46 -9.15 -10.63
N ALA A 72 7.62 -9.77 -11.46
CA ALA A 72 7.24 -11.18 -11.37
C ALA A 72 8.44 -12.14 -11.45
N THR A 73 9.52 -11.78 -12.15
CA THR A 73 10.73 -12.62 -12.23
C THR A 73 11.46 -12.76 -10.88
N GLY A 74 11.23 -11.84 -9.94
CA GLY A 74 11.85 -11.84 -8.62
C GLY A 74 10.85 -11.91 -7.46
N LEU A 75 9.60 -12.30 -7.73
CA LEU A 75 8.59 -12.55 -6.68
C LEU A 75 8.68 -13.99 -6.18
N ASP A 76 8.40 -14.16 -4.88
CA ASP A 76 8.11 -15.49 -4.34
C ASP A 76 6.81 -16.03 -4.95
N ALA A 77 6.74 -17.35 -5.17
CA ALA A 77 5.57 -18.00 -5.76
C ALA A 77 4.27 -17.83 -4.93
N SER A 78 4.39 -17.44 -3.67
CA SER A 78 3.25 -17.14 -2.79
C SER A 78 2.62 -15.77 -3.04
N VAL A 79 3.26 -14.86 -3.78
CA VAL A 79 2.68 -13.53 -4.09
C VAL A 79 2.00 -13.57 -5.46
N GLN A 80 0.71 -13.21 -5.51
CA GLN A 80 -0.07 -13.20 -6.75
C GLN A 80 -0.19 -11.78 -7.33
N ILE A 81 0.01 -11.63 -8.64
CA ILE A 81 -0.39 -10.41 -9.37
C ILE A 81 -1.70 -10.71 -10.07
N ARG A 82 -2.77 -9.99 -9.72
CA ARG A 82 -4.08 -10.12 -10.34
C ARG A 82 -4.43 -8.87 -11.13
N GLU A 83 -4.51 -9.03 -12.44
CA GLU A 83 -5.01 -8.00 -13.34
C GLU A 83 -6.53 -7.89 -13.24
N VAL A 84 -7.03 -6.67 -13.26
CA VAL A 84 -8.46 -6.34 -13.15
C VAL A 84 -8.78 -5.29 -14.21
N ASP A 85 -9.45 -5.70 -15.28
CA ASP A 85 -10.03 -4.76 -16.22
C ASP A 85 -11.27 -4.10 -15.58
N VAL A 86 -11.24 -2.77 -15.46
CA VAL A 86 -12.32 -1.99 -14.84
C VAL A 86 -13.63 -2.02 -15.63
N ALA A 87 -13.58 -2.30 -16.94
CA ALA A 87 -14.79 -2.49 -17.74
C ALA A 87 -15.45 -3.84 -17.45
N SER A 88 -14.64 -4.87 -17.21
CA SER A 88 -15.10 -6.23 -16.90
C SER A 88 -15.56 -6.37 -15.44
N GLU A 89 -14.87 -5.71 -14.49
CA GLU A 89 -15.15 -5.79 -13.05
C GLU A 89 -15.37 -4.41 -12.38
N PRO A 90 -16.36 -3.61 -12.80
CA PRO A 90 -16.56 -2.26 -12.30
C PRO A 90 -16.93 -2.23 -10.81
N GLY A 91 -17.56 -3.29 -10.29
CA GLY A 91 -17.88 -3.41 -8.86
C GLY A 91 -16.64 -3.46 -7.97
N LEU A 92 -15.61 -4.16 -8.43
CA LEU A 92 -14.35 -4.27 -7.68
C LEU A 92 -13.58 -2.96 -7.73
N ALA A 93 -13.50 -2.33 -8.91
CA ALA A 93 -12.89 -1.01 -9.07
C ALA A 93 -13.53 0.05 -8.15
N ARG A 94 -14.87 0.07 -8.04
CA ARG A 94 -15.59 0.95 -7.10
C ARG A 94 -15.26 0.66 -5.64
N ARG A 95 -15.15 -0.62 -5.26
CA ARG A 95 -14.84 -1.02 -3.88
C ARG A 95 -13.48 -0.51 -3.42
N TYR A 96 -12.48 -0.57 -4.30
CA TYR A 96 -11.15 -0.02 -4.08
C TYR A 96 -11.04 1.48 -4.42
N ARG A 97 -12.15 2.13 -4.78
CA ARG A 97 -12.22 3.56 -5.15
C ARG A 97 -11.19 3.94 -6.22
N VAL A 98 -11.05 3.12 -7.25
CA VAL A 98 -10.16 3.37 -8.38
C VAL A 98 -10.73 4.49 -9.25
N MET A 99 -10.08 5.66 -9.23
CA MET A 99 -10.51 6.85 -9.96
C MET A 99 -9.76 7.08 -11.27
N SER A 100 -8.59 6.45 -11.45
CA SER A 100 -7.78 6.54 -12.67
C SER A 100 -6.98 5.27 -12.92
N LEU A 101 -6.52 5.12 -14.16
CA LEU A 101 -5.71 3.99 -14.60
C LEU A 101 -4.29 4.44 -14.98
N PRO A 102 -3.27 3.59 -14.78
CA PRO A 102 -3.32 2.36 -13.99
C PRO A 102 -3.50 2.67 -12.50
N THR A 103 -4.00 1.71 -11.73
CA THR A 103 -3.93 1.73 -10.25
C THR A 103 -3.45 0.38 -9.75
N THR A 104 -2.49 0.36 -8.84
CA THR A 104 -2.07 -0.89 -8.16
C THR A 104 -2.40 -0.84 -6.67
N VAL A 105 -2.82 -1.98 -6.12
CA VAL A 105 -3.13 -2.14 -4.69
C VAL A 105 -2.35 -3.34 -4.16
N VAL A 106 -1.53 -3.13 -3.14
CA VAL A 106 -0.77 -4.19 -2.46
C VAL A 106 -1.58 -4.68 -1.26
N LEU A 107 -1.86 -5.98 -1.22
CA LEU A 107 -2.64 -6.67 -0.20
C LEU A 107 -1.74 -7.66 0.56
N ASP A 108 -1.89 -7.69 1.88
CA ASP A 108 -1.25 -8.72 2.72
C ASP A 108 -2.03 -10.07 2.71
N ALA A 109 -1.54 -11.05 3.47
CA ALA A 109 -2.16 -12.37 3.56
C ALA A 109 -3.56 -12.34 4.22
N GLU A 110 -3.84 -11.27 4.96
CA GLU A 110 -5.14 -10.97 5.57
C GLU A 110 -6.04 -10.16 4.61
N GLN A 111 -5.60 -9.92 3.37
CA GLN A 111 -6.27 -9.08 2.36
C GLN A 111 -6.48 -7.63 2.81
N THR A 112 -5.65 -7.16 3.73
CA THR A 112 -5.63 -5.75 4.15
C THR A 112 -4.81 -4.95 3.16
N VAL A 113 -5.32 -3.79 2.77
CA VAL A 113 -4.60 -2.85 1.91
C VAL A 113 -3.39 -2.30 2.66
N ARG A 114 -2.20 -2.54 2.09
CA ARG A 114 -0.93 -2.01 2.58
C ARG A 114 -0.50 -0.76 1.83
N HIS A 115 -0.66 -0.78 0.50
CA HIS A 115 -0.31 0.34 -0.37
C HIS A 115 -1.30 0.48 -1.52
N ILE A 116 -1.50 1.72 -1.97
CA ILE A 116 -2.24 2.05 -3.18
C ILE A 116 -1.37 3.00 -3.99
N ASN A 117 -1.15 2.69 -5.27
CA ASN A 117 -0.48 3.59 -6.21
C ASN A 117 -1.49 4.00 -7.29
N VAL A 118 -1.72 5.30 -7.41
CA VAL A 118 -2.54 5.89 -8.47
C VAL A 118 -1.61 6.36 -9.56
N GLY A 119 -1.79 5.85 -10.78
CA GLY A 119 -0.84 6.03 -11.87
C GLY A 119 0.28 4.99 -11.87
N PHE A 120 1.30 5.25 -12.68
CA PHE A 120 2.39 4.31 -12.92
C PHE A 120 3.21 4.03 -11.64
N ALA A 121 3.37 2.75 -11.32
CA ALA A 121 4.18 2.23 -10.23
C ALA A 121 5.29 1.32 -10.79
N THR A 122 6.54 1.67 -10.53
CA THR A 122 7.70 0.91 -11.02
C THR A 122 7.83 -0.45 -10.33
N ALA A 123 8.56 -1.38 -10.96
CA ALA A 123 8.90 -2.66 -10.34
C ALA A 123 9.63 -2.47 -9.00
N THR A 124 10.57 -1.51 -8.92
CA THR A 124 11.32 -1.18 -7.70
C THR A 124 10.40 -0.66 -6.60
N THR A 125 9.45 0.23 -6.94
CA THR A 125 8.47 0.75 -5.99
C THR A 125 7.59 -0.37 -5.42
N LEU A 126 7.05 -1.21 -6.30
CA LEU A 126 6.19 -2.33 -5.89
C LEU A 126 6.96 -3.36 -5.06
N ARG A 127 8.23 -3.65 -5.41
CA ARG A 127 9.12 -4.52 -4.63
C ARG A 127 9.35 -3.98 -3.23
N ALA A 128 9.65 -2.69 -3.09
CA ALA A 128 9.84 -2.06 -1.78
C ALA A 128 8.56 -2.14 -0.93
N GLN A 129 7.39 -1.89 -1.52
CA GLN A 129 6.09 -1.98 -0.85
C GLN A 129 5.77 -3.39 -0.36
N LEU A 130 6.12 -4.42 -1.15
CA LEU A 130 5.98 -5.81 -0.71
C LEU A 130 6.87 -6.12 0.50
N ILE A 131 8.13 -5.66 0.48
CA ILE A 131 9.06 -5.83 1.61
C ILE A 131 8.55 -5.10 2.86
N GLU A 132 8.08 -3.85 2.72
CA GLU A 132 7.49 -3.06 3.82
C GLU A 132 6.23 -3.70 4.40
N ALA A 133 5.44 -4.37 3.55
CA ALA A 133 4.28 -5.15 3.95
C ALA A 133 4.63 -6.50 4.61
N GLY A 134 5.92 -6.85 4.73
CA GLY A 134 6.37 -8.14 5.28
C GLY A 134 6.10 -9.32 4.36
N LEU A 135 5.94 -9.07 3.06
CA LEU A 135 5.61 -10.07 2.06
C LEU A 135 6.89 -10.63 1.42
N PRO A 136 6.95 -11.95 1.19
CA PRO A 136 8.15 -12.59 0.68
C PRO A 136 8.42 -12.13 -0.76
N VAL A 137 9.63 -11.62 -0.96
CA VAL A 137 10.18 -11.31 -2.27
C VAL A 137 11.44 -12.17 -2.41
N ALA A 138 11.60 -12.88 -3.52
CA ALA A 138 12.80 -13.69 -3.74
C ALA A 138 14.03 -12.77 -3.73
N ALA A 139 15.07 -13.16 -2.99
CA ALA A 139 16.29 -12.36 -2.77
C ALA A 139 16.91 -11.89 -4.08
#